data_AF-A0A2N8U2S7-F1
#
_entry.id   AF-A0A2N8U2S7-F1
#
_cell.length_a   1.000
_cell.length_b   1.000
_cell.length_c   1.000
_cell.angle_alpha   90.00
_cell.angle_beta   90.00
_cell.angle_gamma   90.00
#
_symmetry.space_group_name_H-M   'P 1'
#
loop_
_entity.id
_entity.type
_entity.pdbx_description
1 polymer ?
#
loop_
_entity_poly.entity_id
_entity_poly.type
_entity_poly.pdbx_seq_one_letter_code
_entity_poly.pdbx_strand_id
1 'polypeptide(L)'
;MFLCSFQSKKNTKRTVGKAFKILALNPTIIALFISLLLWALQFIPRLDTKFVGVYKVSTDGTGMTFWGAFPTALPALYKTMQIGTGLVSPISWLVIGGSLATGSIRKAIKDKDVLITSARRMITVPLVVLLVSYGVFAAFVYGKALTPEVAAGIGTLIVLLAATPPAGVISIYSAANDNKYTVYIAQVSSLTTLLGLIFLPLWLIISYSTFGPVLSSIVA
;
A
#
# COMPACT_ATOMS: atom_id res chain seq x y z
N MET A 1 2.60 19.00 -12.31
CA MET A 1 2.61 18.25 -13.58
C MET A 1 1.91 16.89 -13.39
N PHE A 2 0.74 16.94 -12.77
CA PHE A 2 -0.29 15.91 -12.86
C PHE A 2 -1.19 16.38 -14.01
N LEU A 3 -1.67 15.48 -14.86
CA LEU A 3 -2.48 15.76 -16.06
C LEU A 3 -1.69 16.27 -17.27
N CYS A 4 -0.97 15.37 -17.95
CA CYS A 4 -0.79 15.58 -19.39
C CYS A 4 -0.77 14.24 -20.14
N SER A 5 -1.73 14.11 -21.05
CA SER A 5 -1.79 13.17 -22.18
C SER A 5 -2.13 11.71 -21.93
N PHE A 6 -3.36 11.46 -21.46
CA PHE A 6 -4.14 10.34 -22.00
C PHE A 6 -4.74 10.78 -23.35
N GLN A 7 -3.96 10.73 -24.44
CA GLN A 7 -4.55 10.76 -25.78
C GLN A 7 -4.01 9.65 -26.69
N SER A 8 -4.99 8.89 -27.18
CA SER A 8 -5.03 8.17 -28.46
C SER A 8 -4.23 6.87 -28.60
N LYS A 9 -4.94 5.75 -28.51
CA LYS A 9 -4.90 4.72 -29.56
C LYS A 9 -6.19 3.90 -29.59
N LYS A 10 -6.88 4.00 -30.73
CA LYS A 10 -8.15 3.38 -31.18
C LYS A 10 -8.19 1.82 -31.13
N ASN A 11 -7.25 1.17 -30.43
CA ASN A 11 -7.12 -0.29 -30.24
C ASN A 11 -7.31 -0.73 -28.76
N THR A 12 -7.83 0.16 -27.92
CA THR A 12 -7.98 -0.02 -26.46
C THR A 12 -8.69 -1.31 -26.06
N LYS A 13 -9.74 -1.76 -26.76
CA LYS A 13 -10.51 -2.96 -26.34
C LYS A 13 -9.71 -4.27 -26.41
N ARG A 14 -8.81 -4.43 -27.40
CA ARG A 14 -7.99 -5.64 -27.58
C ARG A 14 -6.80 -5.66 -26.61
N THR A 15 -6.22 -4.49 -26.31
CA THR A 15 -5.13 -4.34 -25.34
C THR A 15 -5.63 -4.43 -23.90
N VAL A 16 -6.79 -3.84 -23.58
CA VAL A 16 -7.42 -3.96 -22.26
C VAL A 16 -7.86 -5.39 -21.99
N GLY A 17 -8.43 -6.11 -22.97
CA GLY A 17 -8.78 -7.53 -22.78
C GLY A 17 -7.57 -8.44 -22.54
N LYS A 18 -6.44 -8.18 -23.21
CA LYS A 18 -5.18 -8.90 -22.97
C LYS A 18 -4.56 -8.54 -21.62
N ALA A 19 -4.51 -7.25 -21.28
CA ALA A 19 -4.01 -6.77 -19.99
C ALA A 19 -4.87 -7.30 -18.83
N PHE A 20 -6.20 -7.31 -18.98
CA PHE A 20 -7.11 -7.88 -17.99
C PHE A 20 -6.89 -9.38 -17.83
N LYS A 21 -6.72 -10.14 -18.91
CA LYS A 21 -6.39 -11.57 -18.79
C LYS A 21 -5.04 -11.80 -18.10
N ILE A 22 -4.01 -11.02 -18.44
CA ILE A 22 -2.68 -11.13 -17.82
C ILE A 22 -2.73 -10.75 -16.33
N LEU A 23 -3.53 -9.74 -15.98
CA LEU A 23 -3.69 -9.26 -14.61
C LEU A 23 -4.58 -10.22 -13.77
N ALA A 24 -5.69 -10.69 -14.34
CA ALA A 24 -6.65 -11.57 -13.66
C ALA A 24 -6.12 -13.01 -13.52
N LEU A 25 -5.29 -13.51 -14.44
CA LEU A 25 -4.61 -14.79 -14.31
C LEU A 25 -3.27 -14.70 -13.56
N ASN A 26 -2.92 -13.52 -13.04
CA ASN A 26 -1.74 -13.41 -12.20
C ASN A 26 -2.01 -14.13 -10.85
N PRO A 27 -1.26 -15.18 -10.50
CA PRO A 27 -1.50 -15.96 -9.28
C PRO A 27 -1.48 -15.08 -8.02
N THR A 28 -0.67 -14.02 -8.00
CA THR A 28 -0.61 -13.07 -6.89
C THR A 28 -1.92 -12.31 -6.72
N ILE A 29 -2.55 -11.88 -7.82
CA ILE A 29 -3.80 -11.11 -7.78
C ILE A 29 -4.96 -12.02 -7.39
N ILE A 30 -4.99 -13.25 -7.92
CA ILE A 30 -5.97 -14.27 -7.51
C ILE A 30 -5.87 -14.54 -6.01
N ALA A 31 -4.65 -14.74 -5.49
CA ALA A 31 -4.43 -14.96 -4.06
C ALA A 31 -4.88 -13.77 -3.21
N LEU A 32 -4.68 -12.53 -3.68
CA LEU A 32 -5.10 -11.31 -2.99
C LEU A 32 -6.63 -11.23 -2.87
N PHE A 33 -7.35 -11.52 -3.98
CA PHE A 33 -8.81 -11.56 -3.96
C PHE A 33 -9.36 -12.73 -3.13
N ILE A 34 -8.77 -13.92 -3.21
CA ILE A 34 -9.16 -15.06 -2.37
C ILE A 34 -8.95 -14.72 -0.90
N SER A 35 -7.83 -14.11 -0.53
CA SER A 35 -7.54 -13.70 0.85
C SER A 35 -8.55 -12.69 1.37
N LEU A 36 -8.90 -11.69 0.56
CA LEU A 36 -9.91 -10.70 0.90
C LEU A 36 -11.30 -11.33 1.06
N LEU A 37 -11.67 -12.25 0.16
CA LEU A 37 -12.94 -12.98 0.25
C LEU A 37 -12.97 -13.83 1.53
N LEU A 38 -11.93 -14.62 1.81
CA LEU A 38 -11.82 -15.44 3.01
C LEU A 38 -11.90 -14.61 4.31
N TRP A 39 -11.30 -13.42 4.33
CA TRP A 39 -11.45 -12.48 5.44
C TRP A 39 -12.88 -11.93 5.54
N ALA A 40 -13.49 -11.54 4.41
CA ALA A 40 -14.85 -11.00 4.37
C ALA A 40 -15.94 -12.03 4.72
N LEU A 41 -15.67 -13.33 4.56
CA LEU A 41 -16.59 -14.40 4.96
C LEU A 41 -16.93 -14.38 6.45
N GLN A 42 -16.12 -13.75 7.31
CA GLN A 42 -16.42 -13.55 8.73
C GLN A 42 -17.65 -12.66 8.98
N PHE A 43 -18.11 -11.89 7.98
CA PHE A 43 -19.29 -11.01 8.11
C PHE A 43 -20.60 -11.67 7.65
N ILE A 44 -20.60 -12.94 7.20
CA ILE A 44 -21.81 -13.65 6.77
C ILE A 44 -22.48 -14.33 7.99
N PRO A 45 -23.65 -13.85 8.45
CA PRO A 45 -24.35 -14.47 9.57
C PRO A 45 -24.86 -15.86 9.13
N ARG A 46 -24.53 -16.91 9.88
CA ARG A 46 -24.83 -18.37 9.70
C ARG A 46 -23.69 -19.27 9.23
N LEU A 47 -22.61 -18.77 8.62
CA LEU A 47 -21.40 -19.59 8.51
C LEU A 47 -20.69 -19.67 9.88
N ASP A 48 -20.88 -18.64 10.71
CA ASP A 48 -20.34 -18.54 12.07
C ASP A 48 -20.61 -19.76 12.93
N THR A 49 -21.83 -20.29 13.04
CA THR A 49 -22.10 -21.34 14.05
C THR A 49 -21.36 -22.66 13.81
N LYS A 50 -20.91 -22.95 12.57
CA LYS A 50 -20.07 -24.13 12.26
C LYS A 50 -18.56 -23.88 12.41
N PHE A 51 -18.11 -22.62 12.34
CA PHE A 51 -16.70 -22.26 12.52
C PHE A 51 -16.41 -21.66 13.92
N VAL A 52 -17.39 -21.12 14.63
CA VAL A 52 -17.28 -20.48 15.97
C VAL A 52 -17.09 -21.52 17.06
N GLY A 53 -17.72 -22.70 16.96
CA GLY A 53 -17.56 -23.79 17.93
C GLY A 53 -16.16 -24.42 17.96
N VAL A 54 -15.38 -24.26 16.87
CA VAL A 54 -14.04 -24.85 16.73
C VAL A 54 -12.94 -23.77 16.70
N TYR A 55 -13.24 -22.55 16.22
CA TYR A 55 -12.21 -21.55 15.87
C TYR A 55 -12.39 -20.15 16.47
N LYS A 56 -13.40 -19.90 17.33
CA LYS A 56 -13.60 -18.61 18.05
C LYS A 56 -13.45 -17.36 17.16
N VAL A 57 -14.08 -17.38 15.98
CA VAL A 57 -14.13 -16.23 15.08
C VAL A 57 -15.10 -15.19 15.64
N SER A 58 -14.71 -13.92 15.63
CA SER A 58 -15.44 -12.82 16.26
C SER A 58 -16.74 -12.45 15.53
N THR A 59 -17.87 -12.52 16.21
CA THR A 59 -19.15 -11.94 15.76
C THR A 59 -19.28 -10.44 16.06
N ASP A 60 -18.59 -9.93 17.10
CA ASP A 60 -18.84 -8.59 17.69
C ASP A 60 -17.58 -7.72 17.83
N GLY A 61 -16.51 -8.05 17.11
CA GLY A 61 -15.21 -7.33 17.22
C GLY A 61 -14.34 -7.71 18.43
N THR A 62 -14.77 -8.68 19.26
CA THR A 62 -14.08 -9.13 20.49
C THR A 62 -13.43 -10.53 20.42
N GLY A 63 -13.53 -11.25 19.31
CA GLY A 63 -12.87 -12.53 19.03
C GLY A 63 -11.73 -12.44 17.99
N MET A 64 -11.19 -13.58 17.55
CA MET A 64 -10.12 -13.62 16.55
C MET A 64 -10.69 -13.43 15.12
N THR A 65 -9.95 -12.73 14.25
CA THR A 65 -10.31 -12.63 12.81
C THR A 65 -10.06 -13.97 12.10
N PHE A 66 -10.59 -14.17 10.88
CA PHE A 66 -10.35 -15.39 10.09
C PHE A 66 -8.85 -15.77 10.05
N TRP A 67 -7.98 -14.80 9.79
CA TRP A 67 -6.52 -15.00 9.77
C TRP A 67 -5.89 -15.14 11.16
N GLY A 68 -6.55 -14.64 12.22
CA GLY A 68 -6.14 -14.85 13.61
C GLY A 68 -6.46 -16.24 14.15
N ALA A 69 -7.51 -16.88 13.64
CA ALA A 69 -7.90 -18.26 13.97
C ALA A 69 -7.24 -19.31 13.04
N PHE A 70 -6.68 -18.89 11.91
CA PHE A 70 -5.99 -19.76 10.96
C PHE A 70 -4.78 -20.55 11.54
N PRO A 71 -3.95 -19.98 12.43
CA PRO A 71 -2.82 -20.69 13.03
C PRO A 71 -3.23 -21.90 13.87
N THR A 72 -4.40 -21.83 14.53
CA THR A 72 -4.95 -22.92 15.35
C THR A 72 -5.75 -23.90 14.49
N ALA A 73 -6.37 -23.44 13.41
CA ALA A 73 -7.16 -24.28 12.51
C ALA A 73 -6.31 -25.19 11.61
N LEU A 74 -5.21 -24.67 11.06
CA LEU A 74 -4.32 -25.39 10.15
C LEU A 74 -2.84 -25.06 10.45
N PRO A 75 -2.29 -25.57 11.56
CA PRO A 75 -0.93 -25.22 12.01
C PRO A 75 0.16 -25.62 11.02
N ALA A 76 -0.02 -26.73 10.29
CA ALA A 76 0.93 -27.18 9.28
C ALA A 76 1.00 -26.19 8.10
N LEU A 77 -0.16 -25.75 7.59
CA LEU A 77 -0.23 -24.83 6.46
C LEU A 77 0.21 -23.41 6.87
N TYR A 78 -0.15 -22.96 8.07
CA TYR A 78 0.31 -21.70 8.63
C TYR A 78 1.84 -21.66 8.81
N LYS A 79 2.46 -22.74 9.31
CA LYS A 79 3.93 -22.83 9.44
C LYS A 79 4.63 -22.73 8.09
N THR A 80 4.15 -23.45 7.07
CA THR A 80 4.73 -23.37 5.71
C THR A 80 4.56 -21.98 5.11
N MET A 81 3.39 -21.36 5.30
CA MET A 81 3.16 -19.97 4.87
C MET A 81 4.08 -18.99 5.60
N GLN A 82 4.30 -19.16 6.90
CA GLN A 82 5.17 -18.29 7.70
C GLN A 82 6.64 -18.37 7.29
N ILE A 83 7.12 -19.55 6.92
CA ILE A 83 8.48 -19.70 6.34
C ILE A 83 8.54 -18.94 5.01
N GLY A 84 7.52 -19.07 4.17
CA GLY A 84 7.41 -18.35 2.91
C GLY A 84 7.38 -16.82 3.08
N THR A 85 6.51 -16.29 3.94
CA THR A 85 6.40 -14.84 4.21
C THR A 85 7.67 -14.26 4.82
N GLY A 86 8.33 -15.02 5.71
CA GLY A 86 9.62 -14.64 6.29
C GLY A 86 10.73 -14.48 5.25
N LEU A 87 10.70 -15.25 4.16
CA LEU A 87 11.65 -15.15 3.06
C LEU A 87 11.26 -14.11 2.01
N VAL A 88 9.97 -13.83 1.82
CA VAL A 88 9.50 -12.86 0.82
C VAL A 88 10.04 -11.46 1.07
N SER A 89 10.11 -11.00 2.33
CA SER A 89 10.63 -9.66 2.66
C SER A 89 12.11 -9.46 2.27
N PRO A 90 13.06 -10.31 2.71
CA PRO A 90 14.48 -10.14 2.33
C PRO A 90 14.72 -10.32 0.83
N ILE A 91 14.02 -11.26 0.17
CA ILE A 91 14.10 -11.42 -1.29
C ILE A 91 13.59 -10.15 -2.00
N SER A 92 12.49 -9.56 -1.52
CA SER A 92 11.95 -8.33 -2.09
C SER A 92 12.93 -7.17 -1.96
N TRP A 93 13.61 -7.02 -0.83
CA TRP A 93 14.66 -6.01 -0.67
C TRP A 93 15.85 -6.24 -1.60
N LEU A 94 16.25 -7.50 -1.81
CA LEU A 94 17.32 -7.83 -2.76
C LEU A 94 16.93 -7.48 -4.20
N VAL A 95 15.70 -7.77 -4.60
CA VAL A 95 15.17 -7.43 -5.93
C VAL A 95 15.09 -5.91 -6.13
N ILE A 96 14.65 -5.16 -5.12
CA ILE A 96 14.64 -3.69 -5.14
C ILE A 96 16.07 -3.15 -5.26
N GLY A 97 17.01 -3.70 -4.49
CA GLY A 97 18.43 -3.35 -4.55
C GLY A 97 19.04 -3.61 -5.94
N GLY A 98 18.75 -4.76 -6.55
CA GLY A 98 19.18 -5.06 -7.93
C GLY A 98 18.56 -4.12 -8.97
N SER A 99 17.30 -3.73 -8.79
CA SER A 99 16.62 -2.76 -9.65
C SER A 99 17.21 -1.36 -9.52
N LEU A 100 17.71 -0.98 -8.34
CA LEU A 100 18.43 0.27 -8.12
C LEU A 100 19.83 0.22 -8.76
N ALA A 101 20.56 -0.88 -8.62
CA ALA A 101 21.90 -1.05 -9.20
C ALA A 101 21.90 -0.97 -10.74
N THR A 102 20.87 -1.51 -11.38
CA THR A 102 20.68 -1.44 -12.84
C THR A 102 20.03 -0.13 -13.30
N GLY A 103 19.41 0.61 -12.38
CA GLY A 103 18.78 1.90 -12.64
C GLY A 103 19.81 2.98 -13.00
N SER A 104 19.42 3.91 -13.86
CA SER A 104 20.26 5.06 -14.23
C SER A 104 20.29 6.14 -13.14
N ILE A 105 20.49 5.75 -11.88
CA ILE A 105 20.51 6.62 -10.69
C ILE A 105 21.51 7.76 -10.87
N ARG A 106 22.68 7.47 -11.44
CA ARG A 106 23.70 8.49 -11.70
C ARG A 106 23.24 9.56 -12.70
N LYS A 107 22.36 9.21 -13.65
CA LYS A 107 21.72 10.18 -14.56
C LYS A 107 20.57 10.89 -13.86
N ALA A 108 19.78 10.17 -13.07
CA ALA A 108 18.65 10.72 -12.31
C ALA A 108 19.05 11.78 -11.28
N ILE A 109 20.20 11.62 -10.61
CA ILE A 109 20.71 12.62 -9.63
C ILE A 109 21.26 13.87 -10.33
N LYS A 110 21.79 13.74 -11.56
CA LYS A 110 22.32 14.87 -12.32
C LYS A 110 21.21 15.72 -12.96
N ASP A 111 20.04 15.14 -13.19
CA ASP A 111 18.90 15.83 -13.77
C ASP A 111 18.09 16.53 -12.66
N LYS A 112 18.13 17.88 -12.66
CA LYS A 112 17.43 18.70 -11.67
C LYS A 112 15.91 18.51 -11.75
N ASP A 113 15.35 18.24 -12.92
CA ASP A 113 13.91 18.10 -13.10
C ASP A 113 13.40 16.78 -12.52
N VAL A 114 14.20 15.71 -12.64
CA VAL A 114 13.94 14.40 -12.01
C VAL A 114 14.02 14.51 -10.49
N LEU A 115 15.06 15.18 -9.96
CA LEU A 115 15.26 15.34 -8.52
C LEU A 115 14.15 16.18 -7.87
N ILE A 116 13.84 17.35 -8.44
CA ILE A 116 12.80 18.25 -7.93
C ILE A 116 11.43 17.56 -7.98
N THR A 117 11.13 16.85 -9.08
CA THR A 117 9.84 16.15 -9.21
C THR A 117 9.71 15.01 -8.23
N SER A 118 10.79 14.25 -8.00
CA SER A 118 10.84 13.15 -7.03
C SER A 118 10.66 13.65 -5.60
N ALA A 119 11.41 14.68 -5.20
CA ALA A 119 11.33 15.28 -3.88
C ALA A 119 9.99 15.96 -3.62
N ARG A 120 9.48 16.76 -4.57
CA ARG A 120 8.17 17.42 -4.44
C ARG A 120 7.06 16.40 -4.23
N ARG A 121 7.04 15.32 -5.01
CA ARG A 121 6.01 14.27 -4.87
C ARG A 121 6.05 13.63 -3.48
N MET A 122 7.24 13.33 -2.98
CA MET A 122 7.44 12.70 -1.67
C MET A 122 7.08 13.61 -0.48
N ILE A 123 6.92 14.91 -0.71
CA ILE A 123 6.45 15.85 0.31
C ILE A 123 4.96 16.13 0.11
N THR A 124 4.55 16.49 -1.10
CA THR A 124 3.18 16.97 -1.37
C THR A 124 2.12 15.88 -1.19
N VAL A 125 2.38 14.64 -1.62
CA VAL A 125 1.39 13.55 -1.51
C VAL A 125 1.10 13.18 -0.04
N PRO A 126 2.10 12.84 0.79
CA PRO A 126 1.83 12.52 2.20
C PRO A 126 1.31 13.72 2.99
N LEU A 127 1.71 14.95 2.67
CA LEU A 127 1.18 16.15 3.31
C LEU A 127 -0.32 16.34 3.05
N VAL A 128 -0.77 16.16 1.80
CA VAL A 128 -2.20 16.24 1.46
C VAL A 128 -2.97 15.13 2.17
N VAL A 129 -2.43 13.90 2.18
CA VAL A 129 -3.09 12.77 2.86
C VAL A 129 -3.15 12.98 4.36
N LEU A 130 -2.13 13.57 4.98
CA LEU A 130 -2.12 13.91 6.40
C LEU A 130 -3.24 14.93 6.73
N LEU A 131 -3.38 15.98 5.92
CA LEU A 131 -4.46 16.98 6.10
C LEU A 131 -5.87 16.37 5.92
N VAL A 132 -6.05 15.54 4.89
CA VAL A 132 -7.34 14.85 4.66
C VAL A 132 -7.63 13.87 5.79
N SER A 133 -6.61 13.12 6.24
CA SER A 133 -6.74 12.17 7.34
C SER A 133 -7.18 12.87 8.62
N TYR A 134 -6.68 14.07 8.91
CA TYR A 134 -7.18 14.84 10.05
C TYR A 134 -8.67 15.13 9.96
N GLY A 135 -9.16 15.61 8.81
CA GLY A 135 -10.59 15.91 8.64
C GLY A 135 -11.47 14.66 8.82
N VAL A 136 -11.02 13.53 8.29
CA VAL A 136 -11.75 12.26 8.36
C VAL A 136 -11.71 11.68 9.79
N PHE A 137 -10.54 11.57 10.41
CA PHE A 137 -10.40 11.00 11.74
C PHE A 137 -10.98 11.89 12.84
N ALA A 138 -10.93 13.22 12.69
CA ALA A 138 -11.64 14.14 13.60
C ALA A 138 -13.14 13.83 13.63
N ALA A 139 -13.78 13.64 12.47
CA ALA A 139 -15.20 13.28 12.39
C ALA A 139 -15.52 11.93 13.04
N PHE A 140 -14.67 10.92 12.84
CA PHE A 140 -14.84 9.60 13.46
C PHE A 140 -14.64 9.59 14.98
N VAL A 141 -13.72 10.42 15.48
CA VAL A 141 -13.47 10.55 16.91
C VAL A 141 -14.58 11.36 17.60
N TYR A 142 -15.09 12.44 16.99
CA TYR A 142 -16.28 13.16 17.47
C TYR A 142 -17.52 12.25 17.53
N GLY A 143 -17.67 11.35 16.55
CA GLY A 143 -18.73 10.36 16.51
C GLY A 143 -18.60 9.22 17.55
N LYS A 144 -17.58 9.24 18.43
CA LYS A 144 -17.22 8.17 19.39
C LYS A 144 -17.03 6.78 18.76
N ALA A 145 -16.86 6.69 17.43
CA ALA A 145 -16.68 5.42 16.74
C ALA A 145 -15.28 4.83 16.95
N LEU A 146 -14.29 5.69 17.26
CA LEU A 146 -12.88 5.32 17.42
C LEU A 146 -12.27 6.08 18.60
N THR A 147 -11.39 5.43 19.35
CA THR A 147 -10.56 6.11 20.36
C THR A 147 -9.45 6.92 19.67
N PRO A 148 -9.00 8.05 20.27
CA PRO A 148 -7.94 8.89 19.69
C PRO A 148 -6.64 8.11 19.39
N GLU A 149 -6.30 7.13 20.22
CA GLU A 149 -5.12 6.28 20.08
C GLU A 149 -5.19 5.37 18.85
N VAL A 150 -6.33 4.71 18.65
CA VAL A 150 -6.54 3.82 17.49
C VAL A 150 -6.63 4.65 16.21
N ALA A 151 -7.27 5.81 16.25
CA ALA A 151 -7.31 6.74 15.12
C ALA A 151 -5.91 7.28 14.77
N ALA A 152 -5.06 7.57 15.76
CA ALA A 152 -3.69 8.01 15.52
C ALA A 152 -2.82 6.91 14.88
N GLY A 153 -2.98 5.65 15.32
CA GLY A 153 -2.30 4.50 14.71
C GLY A 153 -2.70 4.30 13.24
N ILE A 154 -4.01 4.28 12.95
CA ILE A 154 -4.52 4.09 11.59
C ILE A 154 -4.16 5.29 10.70
N GLY A 155 -4.31 6.52 11.19
CA GLY A 155 -3.93 7.74 10.47
C GLY A 155 -2.45 7.77 10.11
N THR A 156 -1.58 7.37 11.05
CA THR A 156 -0.14 7.24 10.81
C THR A 156 0.15 6.22 9.71
N LEU A 157 -0.51 5.05 9.73
CA LEU A 157 -0.34 4.03 8.69
C LEU A 157 -0.80 4.50 7.31
N ILE A 158 -1.89 5.25 7.23
CA ILE A 158 -2.41 5.81 5.97
C ILE A 158 -1.44 6.84 5.38
N VAL A 159 -0.88 7.73 6.22
CA VAL A 159 0.13 8.69 5.76
C VAL A 159 1.40 7.98 5.33
N LEU A 160 1.82 6.93 6.07
CA LEU A 160 3.00 6.15 5.70
C LEU A 160 2.79 5.42 4.36
N LEU A 161 1.60 4.86 4.13
CA LEU A 161 1.22 4.25 2.85
C LEU A 161 1.30 5.28 1.71
N ALA A 162 0.85 6.51 1.94
CA ALA A 162 0.95 7.59 0.95
C ALA A 162 2.39 8.10 0.73
N ALA A 163 3.24 8.00 1.76
CA ALA A 163 4.66 8.32 1.68
C ALA A 163 5.49 7.22 0.98
N THR A 164 4.91 6.03 0.74
CA THR A 164 5.64 4.96 0.05
C THR A 164 6.03 5.36 -1.37
N PRO A 165 7.23 4.94 -1.84
CA PRO A 165 7.66 5.19 -3.20
C PRO A 165 6.63 4.66 -4.22
N PRO A 166 6.46 5.33 -5.37
CA PRO A 166 5.58 4.87 -6.44
C PRO A 166 5.90 3.43 -6.84
N ALA A 167 4.85 2.61 -6.94
CA ALA A 167 4.99 1.22 -7.35
C ALA A 167 5.60 1.11 -8.75
N GLY A 168 6.58 0.22 -8.92
CA GLY A 168 7.26 -0.04 -10.20
C GLY A 168 6.33 -0.51 -11.33
N VAL A 169 5.08 -0.85 -11.02
CA VAL A 169 4.04 -1.11 -12.03
C VAL A 169 3.82 0.08 -12.97
N ILE A 170 4.07 1.31 -12.52
CA ILE A 170 3.90 2.51 -13.37
C ILE A 170 4.99 2.56 -14.45
N SER A 171 6.24 2.19 -14.13
CA SER A 171 7.32 2.14 -15.13
C SER A 171 7.12 0.97 -16.09
N ILE A 172 6.67 -0.19 -15.60
CA ILE A 172 6.32 -1.35 -16.43
C ILE A 172 5.18 -1.01 -17.39
N TYR A 173 4.11 -0.37 -16.91
CA TYR A 173 2.99 0.06 -17.75
C TYR A 173 3.41 1.10 -18.79
N SER A 174 4.29 2.04 -18.42
CA SER A 174 4.84 3.01 -19.37
C SER A 174 5.66 2.35 -20.46
N ALA A 175 6.50 1.37 -20.09
CA ALA A 175 7.32 0.61 -21.02
C ALA A 175 6.46 -0.26 -21.96
N ALA A 176 5.42 -0.91 -21.44
CA ALA A 176 4.51 -1.73 -22.23
C ALA A 176 3.66 -0.95 -23.24
N ASN A 177 3.53 0.37 -23.07
CA ASN A 177 2.76 1.24 -23.96
C ASN A 177 3.64 2.17 -24.83
N ASP A 178 4.96 1.93 -24.89
CA ASP A 178 5.92 2.73 -25.68
C ASP A 178 5.81 4.25 -25.44
N ASN A 179 5.61 4.66 -24.19
CA ASN A 179 5.55 6.08 -23.86
C ASN A 179 6.94 6.73 -23.96
N LYS A 180 7.01 7.92 -24.57
CA LYS A 180 8.24 8.72 -24.75
C LYS A 180 8.96 9.02 -23.41
N TYR A 181 8.23 9.01 -22.30
CA TYR A 181 8.74 9.33 -20.96
C TYR A 181 9.11 8.10 -20.11
N THR A 182 9.19 6.90 -20.70
CA THR A 182 9.46 5.67 -19.95
C THR A 182 10.77 5.71 -19.16
N VAL A 183 11.84 6.26 -19.76
CA VAL A 183 13.14 6.39 -19.08
C VAL A 183 13.06 7.38 -17.91
N TYR A 184 12.36 8.51 -18.10
CA TYR A 184 12.14 9.50 -17.06
C TYR A 184 11.33 8.92 -15.88
N ILE A 185 10.25 8.19 -16.17
CA ILE A 185 9.41 7.55 -15.15
C ILE A 185 10.19 6.49 -14.37
N ALA A 186 11.01 5.68 -15.05
CA ALA A 186 11.86 4.69 -14.39
C ALA A 186 12.91 5.37 -13.48
N GLN A 187 13.52 6.47 -13.94
CA GLN A 187 14.49 7.25 -13.15
C GLN A 187 13.85 7.87 -11.90
N VAL A 188 12.68 8.49 -12.04
CA VAL A 188 11.91 9.03 -10.91
C VAL A 188 11.57 7.91 -9.92
N SER A 189 11.10 6.76 -10.40
CA SER A 189 10.74 5.62 -9.54
C SER A 189 11.94 5.15 -8.71
N SER A 190 13.08 4.88 -9.34
CA SER A 190 14.30 4.45 -8.64
C SER A 190 14.80 5.50 -7.65
N LEU A 191 14.78 6.78 -8.03
CA LEU A 191 15.25 7.87 -7.16
C LEU A 191 14.33 8.05 -5.95
N THR A 192 13.01 7.97 -6.12
CA THR A 192 12.05 8.03 -5.01
C THR A 192 12.16 6.84 -4.06
N THR A 193 12.54 5.65 -4.54
CA THR A 193 12.82 4.51 -3.66
C THR A 193 14.03 4.78 -2.77
N LEU A 194 15.09 5.37 -3.31
CA LEU A 194 16.29 5.74 -2.54
C LEU A 194 15.99 6.86 -1.54
N LEU A 195 15.33 7.92 -1.99
CA LEU A 195 14.89 9.01 -1.11
C LEU A 195 13.92 8.49 -0.03
N GLY A 196 13.12 7.47 -0.35
CA GLY A 196 12.18 6.83 0.59
C GLY A 196 12.86 6.32 1.86
N LEU A 197 14.13 5.92 1.80
CA LEU A 197 14.91 5.51 2.96
C LEU A 197 15.00 6.61 4.05
N ILE A 198 14.99 7.88 3.63
CA ILE A 198 15.10 9.03 4.53
C ILE A 198 13.71 9.62 4.83
N PHE A 199 12.88 9.78 3.80
CA PHE A 199 11.58 10.41 3.94
C PHE A 199 10.55 9.54 4.67
N LEU A 200 10.60 8.20 4.54
CA LEU A 200 9.67 7.33 5.28
C LEU A 200 9.82 7.43 6.80
N PRO A 201 11.02 7.28 7.40
CA PRO A 201 11.17 7.45 8.84
C PRO A 201 10.86 8.88 9.29
N LEU A 202 11.17 9.88 8.47
CA LEU A 202 10.82 11.28 8.74
C LEU A 202 9.30 11.46 8.82
N TRP A 203 8.54 10.96 7.83
CA TRP A 203 7.08 11.02 7.82
C TRP A 203 6.43 10.19 8.93
N LEU A 204 7.06 9.08 9.35
CA LEU A 204 6.61 8.29 10.50
C LEU A 204 6.65 9.14 11.78
N ILE A 205 7.78 9.79 12.06
CA ILE A 205 7.94 10.63 13.26
C ILE A 205 6.96 11.80 13.24
N ILE A 206 6.84 12.48 12.09
CA ILE A 206 5.89 13.58 11.94
C ILE A 206 4.47 13.07 12.17
N SER A 207 4.02 12.07 11.45
CA SER A 207 2.65 11.59 11.55
C SER A 207 2.31 11.13 12.97
N TYR A 208 3.15 10.28 13.58
CA TYR A 208 2.91 9.79 14.93
C TYR A 208 2.86 10.93 15.97
N SER A 209 3.82 11.87 15.91
CA SER A 209 3.90 12.98 16.86
C SER A 209 2.78 14.01 16.66
N THR A 210 2.22 14.10 15.45
CA THR A 210 1.20 15.11 15.14
C THR A 210 -0.21 14.55 15.27
N PHE A 211 -0.45 13.25 15.06
CA PHE A 211 -1.80 12.67 15.19
C PHE A 211 -2.30 12.59 16.63
N GLY A 212 -1.45 12.18 17.59
CA GLY A 212 -1.85 12.05 18.99
C GLY A 212 -2.33 13.37 19.60
N PRO A 213 -1.50 14.43 19.64
CA PRO A 213 -1.84 15.72 20.23
C PRO A 213 -3.02 16.42 19.54
N VAL A 214 -3.08 16.36 18.21
CA VAL A 214 -4.14 17.02 17.42
C VAL A 214 -5.49 16.33 17.59
N LEU A 215 -5.54 15.00 17.63
CA LEU A 215 -6.80 14.30 17.88
C LEU A 215 -7.26 14.47 19.33
N SER A 216 -6.34 14.59 20.30
CA SER A 216 -6.70 14.87 21.69
C SER A 216 -7.27 16.29 21.90
N SER A 217 -6.76 17.30 21.18
CA SER A 217 -7.26 18.68 21.29
C SER A 217 -8.60 18.90 20.60
N ILE A 218 -8.99 18.01 19.70
CA ILE A 218 -10.30 18.03 19.02
C ILE A 218 -11.40 17.45 19.94
N VAL A 219 -11.06 16.55 20.86
CA VAL A 219 -12.01 15.90 21.79
C VAL A 219 -12.14 16.63 23.13
N ALA A 220 -11.15 17.44 23.50
CA ALA A 220 -11.18 18.30 24.68
C ALA A 220 -12.17 19.46 24.51
#